data_AF-A0A660QMZ1-F1
#
_entry.id   AF-A0A660QMZ1-F1
#
_cell.length_a   1.000
_cell.length_b   1.000
_cell.length_c   1.000
_cell.angle_alpha   90.00
_cell.angle_beta   90.00
_cell.angle_gamma   90.00
#
_symmetry.space_group_name_H-M   'P 1'
#
loop_
_entity.id
_entity.type
_entity.pdbx_description
1 polymer ?
#
loop_
_entity_poly.entity_id
_entity_poly.type
_entity_poly.pdbx_seq_one_letter_code
_entity_poly.pdbx_strand_id
1 'polypeptide(L)'
;GLKDGVYELGGLKVFVENGVARLSNGSLAGSTLTFINAVRNFRKFTRASLKELAHVSSYNAISNLSIEDLGRIKEGYIADLVILDRDLNLIATVKKGEVVYGKIS
;
A
#
# COMPACT_ATOMS: atom_id res chain seq x y z
N GLY A 1 -0.74 9.44 6.81
CA GLY A 1 -1.41 10.30 5.80
C GLY A 1 -1.61 11.68 6.38
N LEU A 2 -2.31 12.55 5.66
CA LEU A 2 -2.69 13.87 6.16
C LEU A 2 -4.03 13.78 6.92
N LYS A 3 -4.33 14.81 7.71
CA LYS A 3 -5.60 14.95 8.43
C LYS A 3 -6.75 15.28 7.49
N ASP A 4 -7.98 15.14 7.96
CA ASP A 4 -9.15 15.67 7.27
C ASP A 4 -9.01 17.17 6.96
N GLY A 5 -9.58 17.60 5.84
CA GLY A 5 -9.39 18.94 5.33
C GLY A 5 -9.73 19.09 3.86
N VAL A 6 -9.35 20.24 3.30
CA VAL A 6 -9.62 20.60 1.91
C VAL A 6 -8.32 20.53 1.11
N TYR A 7 -8.36 19.82 -0.01
CA TYR A 7 -7.24 19.56 -0.89
C TYR A 7 -7.59 19.89 -2.35
N GLU A 8 -6.59 19.91 -3.21
CA GLU A 8 -6.76 20.05 -4.65
C GLU A 8 -6.22 18.81 -5.36
N LEU A 9 -7.01 18.25 -6.27
CA LEU A 9 -6.65 17.06 -7.06
C LEU A 9 -7.10 17.26 -8.50
N GLY A 10 -6.16 17.35 -9.43
CA GLY A 10 -6.46 17.57 -10.85
C GLY A 10 -7.21 18.88 -11.13
N GLY A 11 -6.94 19.94 -10.35
CA GLY A 11 -7.64 21.22 -10.44
C GLY A 11 -9.02 21.25 -9.77
N LEU A 12 -9.44 20.15 -9.16
CA LEU A 12 -10.73 20.05 -8.45
C LEU A 12 -10.53 20.15 -6.95
N LYS A 13 -11.42 20.88 -6.28
CA LYS A 13 -11.48 20.98 -4.83
C LYS A 13 -12.05 19.68 -4.23
N VAL A 14 -11.28 19.05 -3.37
CA VAL A 14 -11.60 17.79 -2.67
C VAL A 14 -11.76 18.06 -1.18
N PHE A 15 -12.85 17.58 -0.61
CA PHE A 15 -13.17 17.64 0.81
C PHE A 15 -12.97 16.26 1.41
N VAL A 16 -12.09 16.16 2.41
CA VAL A 16 -11.84 14.92 3.16
C VAL A 16 -12.45 15.06 4.54
N GLU A 17 -13.45 14.25 4.81
CA GLU A 17 -14.16 14.20 6.09
C GLU A 17 -14.33 12.74 6.53
N ASN A 18 -13.95 12.45 7.77
CA ASN A 18 -13.88 11.11 8.34
C ASN A 18 -13.08 10.14 7.44
N GLY A 19 -11.99 10.63 6.84
CA GLY A 19 -11.18 9.88 5.89
C GLY A 19 -11.84 9.61 4.52
N VAL A 20 -13.01 10.16 4.21
CA VAL A 20 -13.66 9.97 2.90
C VAL A 20 -13.45 11.22 2.04
N ALA A 21 -12.79 11.04 0.88
CA ALA A 21 -12.53 12.11 -0.08
C ALA A 21 -13.70 12.28 -1.05
N ARG A 22 -14.27 13.49 -1.13
CA ARG A 22 -15.39 13.84 -2.01
C ARG A 22 -15.18 15.17 -2.74
N LEU A 23 -15.75 15.29 -3.93
CA LEU A 23 -15.92 16.57 -4.62
C LEU A 23 -17.09 17.36 -4.03
N SER A 24 -17.22 18.63 -4.41
CA SER A 24 -18.33 19.50 -4.01
C SER A 24 -19.72 18.96 -4.38
N ASN A 25 -19.81 18.15 -5.44
CA ASN A 25 -21.05 17.49 -5.85
C ASN A 25 -21.32 16.16 -5.11
N GLY A 26 -20.49 15.79 -4.13
CA GLY A 26 -20.62 14.58 -3.31
C GLY A 26 -19.99 13.32 -3.89
N SER A 27 -19.55 13.33 -5.16
CA SER A 27 -18.86 12.20 -5.80
C SER A 27 -17.55 11.87 -5.10
N LEU A 28 -17.18 10.58 -5.05
CA LEU A 28 -15.89 10.16 -4.50
C LEU A 28 -14.73 10.70 -5.34
N ALA A 29 -13.70 11.20 -4.67
CA ALA A 29 -12.50 11.78 -5.29
C ALA A 29 -11.26 10.98 -4.87
N GLY A 30 -11.14 9.75 -5.38
CA GLY A 30 -10.08 8.83 -4.98
C GLY A 30 -10.31 8.23 -3.60
N SER A 31 -9.21 7.90 -2.91
CA SER A 31 -9.26 7.24 -1.59
C SER A 31 -8.12 7.73 -0.69
N THR A 32 -8.37 7.77 0.61
CA THR A 32 -7.36 8.02 1.65
C THR A 32 -6.72 6.72 2.17
N LEU A 33 -7.14 5.57 1.64
CA LEU A 33 -6.72 4.25 2.08
C LEU A 33 -5.21 4.06 1.90
N THR A 34 -4.51 3.76 2.98
CA THR A 34 -3.10 3.35 2.91
C THR A 34 -2.99 1.92 2.43
N PHE A 35 -1.91 1.60 1.71
CA PHE A 35 -1.76 0.29 1.10
C PHE A 35 -1.72 -0.85 2.12
N ILE A 36 -1.11 -0.64 3.29
CA ILE A 36 -1.13 -1.64 4.38
C ILE A 36 -2.56 -1.92 4.89
N ASN A 37 -3.40 -0.88 5.00
CA ASN A 37 -4.80 -1.06 5.36
C ASN A 37 -5.59 -1.74 4.24
N ALA A 38 -5.25 -1.50 2.97
CA ALA A 38 -5.82 -2.24 1.84
C ALA A 38 -5.51 -3.74 1.94
N VAL A 39 -4.27 -4.13 2.24
CA VAL A 39 -3.86 -5.53 2.43
C VAL A 39 -4.61 -6.17 3.59
N ARG A 40 -4.73 -5.48 4.73
CA ARG A 40 -5.52 -5.96 5.89
C ARG A 40 -6.99 -6.16 5.54
N ASN A 41 -7.59 -5.17 4.89
CA ASN A 41 -8.99 -5.25 4.45
C ASN A 41 -9.18 -6.43 3.49
N PHE A 42 -8.28 -6.59 2.51
CA PHE A 42 -8.34 -7.70 1.58
C PHE A 42 -8.33 -9.04 2.32
N ARG A 43 -7.35 -9.28 3.20
CA ARG A 43 -7.30 -10.50 4.02
C ARG A 43 -8.57 -10.69 4.86
N LYS A 44 -9.06 -9.63 5.51
CA LYS A 44 -10.25 -9.67 6.36
C LYS A 44 -11.49 -10.13 5.58
N PHE A 45 -11.68 -9.62 4.37
CA PHE A 45 -12.88 -9.89 3.57
C PHE A 45 -12.79 -11.18 2.73
N THR A 46 -11.59 -11.56 2.27
CA THR A 46 -11.41 -12.71 1.37
C THR A 46 -10.84 -13.95 2.04
N ARG A 47 -10.25 -13.80 3.23
CA ARG A 47 -9.46 -14.83 3.93
C ARG A 47 -8.26 -15.33 3.14
N ALA A 48 -7.75 -14.52 2.21
CA ALA A 48 -6.57 -14.83 1.41
C ALA A 48 -5.37 -15.24 2.29
N SER A 49 -4.64 -16.24 1.81
CA SER A 49 -3.36 -16.69 2.35
C SER A 49 -2.28 -15.61 2.20
N LEU A 50 -1.19 -15.72 2.98
CA LEU A 50 -0.05 -14.79 2.85
C LEU A 50 0.56 -14.80 1.45
N LYS A 51 0.56 -15.96 0.79
CA LYS A 51 1.01 -16.09 -0.60
C LYS A 51 0.12 -15.26 -1.53
N GLU A 52 -1.20 -15.42 -1.46
CA GLU A 52 -2.14 -14.64 -2.27
C GLU A 52 -2.02 -13.13 -2.00
N LEU A 53 -1.82 -12.74 -0.73
CA LEU A 53 -1.58 -11.34 -0.39
C LEU A 53 -0.31 -10.80 -1.08
N ALA A 54 0.81 -11.53 -1.02
CA ALA A 54 2.04 -11.13 -1.73
C ALA A 54 1.84 -11.03 -3.25
N HIS A 55 0.98 -11.88 -3.82
CA HIS A 55 0.60 -11.79 -5.23
C HIS A 55 -0.17 -10.50 -5.55
N VAL A 56 -1.28 -10.24 -4.84
CA VAL A 56 -2.15 -9.09 -5.15
C VAL A 56 -1.57 -7.75 -4.71
N SER A 57 -0.66 -7.73 -3.73
CA SER A 57 -0.06 -6.50 -3.21
C SER A 57 1.31 -6.19 -3.80
N SER A 58 1.89 -7.04 -4.64
CA SER A 58 3.22 -6.80 -5.21
C SER A 58 3.41 -7.52 -6.54
N TYR A 59 3.50 -8.85 -6.53
CA TYR A 59 3.98 -9.61 -7.69
C TYR A 59 3.16 -9.39 -8.95
N ASN A 60 1.82 -9.33 -8.85
CA ASN A 60 0.96 -9.14 -10.02
C ASN A 60 1.20 -7.79 -10.71
N ALA A 61 1.42 -6.72 -9.94
CA ALA A 61 1.69 -5.40 -10.49
C ALA A 61 3.05 -5.35 -11.20
N ILE A 62 4.09 -5.90 -10.56
CA ILE A 62 5.44 -6.02 -11.14
C ILE A 62 5.41 -6.87 -12.42
N SER A 63 4.69 -7.98 -12.41
CA SER A 63 4.54 -8.86 -13.58
C SER A 63 3.80 -8.16 -14.73
N ASN A 64 2.75 -7.39 -14.43
CA ASN A 64 2.01 -6.64 -15.46
C ASN A 64 2.84 -5.50 -16.07
N LEU A 65 3.81 -4.98 -15.33
CA LEU A 65 4.74 -3.94 -15.80
C LEU A 65 6.01 -4.53 -16.42
N SER A 66 6.14 -5.85 -16.49
CA SER A 66 7.31 -6.56 -17.03
C SER A 66 8.63 -6.14 -16.37
N ILE A 67 8.62 -5.94 -15.05
CA ILE A 67 9.82 -5.60 -14.28
C ILE A 67 10.46 -6.91 -13.77
N GLU A 68 11.72 -7.17 -14.12
CA GLU A 68 12.33 -8.50 -13.95
C GLU A 68 13.03 -8.72 -12.60
N ASP A 69 13.41 -7.65 -11.90
CA ASP A 69 14.27 -7.65 -10.71
C ASP A 69 13.56 -7.21 -9.41
N LEU A 70 12.22 -7.11 -9.43
CA LEU A 70 11.38 -6.73 -8.29
C LEU A 70 10.27 -7.77 -8.03
N GLY A 71 9.55 -7.58 -6.91
CA GLY A 71 8.32 -8.34 -6.62
C GLY A 71 8.52 -9.80 -6.19
N ARG A 72 9.76 -10.23 -5.96
CA ARG A 72 10.10 -11.56 -5.43
C ARG A 72 11.23 -11.48 -4.42
N ILE A 73 11.18 -12.35 -3.41
CA ILE A 73 12.28 -12.59 -2.49
C ILE A 73 13.11 -13.74 -3.06
N LYS A 74 14.12 -13.39 -3.85
CA LYS A 74 15.02 -14.34 -4.53
C LYS A 74 16.38 -13.69 -4.74
N GLU A 75 17.44 -14.48 -4.73
CA GLU A 75 18.78 -14.01 -5.11
C GLU A 75 18.77 -13.32 -6.49
N GLY A 76 19.52 -12.22 -6.59
CA GLY A 76 19.58 -11.38 -7.78
C GLY A 76 18.48 -10.31 -7.89
N TYR A 77 17.48 -10.30 -6.99
CA TYR A 77 16.42 -9.29 -6.97
C TYR A 77 16.77 -8.12 -6.06
N ILE A 78 16.22 -6.95 -6.36
CA ILE A 78 16.35 -5.76 -5.51
C ILE A 78 15.67 -6.03 -4.17
N ALA A 79 16.38 -5.70 -3.08
CA ALA A 79 15.90 -5.84 -1.71
C ALA A 79 14.91 -4.72 -1.32
N ASP A 80 13.77 -4.67 -2.01
CA ASP A 80 12.60 -3.88 -1.66
C ASP A 80 11.63 -4.78 -0.86
N LEU A 81 11.62 -4.62 0.46
CA LEU A 81 10.91 -5.50 1.38
C LEU A 81 10.01 -4.69 2.32
N VAL A 82 8.90 -5.31 2.71
CA VAL A 82 8.04 -4.82 3.79
C VAL A 82 7.97 -5.91 4.84
N ILE A 83 8.37 -5.59 6.07
CA ILE A 83 8.39 -6.52 7.19
C ILE A 83 7.16 -6.26 8.03
N LEU A 84 6.36 -7.31 8.21
CA LEU A 84 5.09 -7.26 8.93
C LEU A 84 5.08 -8.25 10.11
N ASP A 85 4.33 -7.92 11.15
CA ASP A 85 4.00 -8.89 12.20
C ASP A 85 2.87 -9.86 11.75
N ARG A 86 2.46 -10.77 12.64
CA ARG A 86 1.42 -11.78 12.36
C ARG A 86 0.04 -11.18 12.10
N ASP A 87 -0.22 -9.99 12.64
CA ASP A 87 -1.45 -9.21 12.49
C ASP A 87 -1.37 -8.23 11.30
N LEU A 88 -0.31 -8.33 10.48
CA LEU A 88 -0.03 -7.45 9.35
C LEU A 88 0.20 -5.99 9.76
N ASN A 89 0.80 -5.76 10.92
CA ASN A 89 1.36 -4.46 11.30
C ASN A 89 2.73 -4.24 10.71
N LEU A 90 2.93 -3.03 10.19
CA LEU A 90 4.20 -2.62 9.60
C LEU A 90 5.25 -2.49 10.69
N ILE A 91 6.30 -3.31 10.59
CA ILE A 91 7.48 -3.24 11.46
C ILE A 91 8.54 -2.37 10.79
N ALA A 92 8.87 -2.65 9.53
CA ALA A 92 9.90 -1.93 8.79
C ALA A 92 9.69 -1.99 7.27
N THR A 93 10.28 -1.03 6.56
CA THR A 93 10.39 -1.03 5.11
C THR A 93 11.86 -0.96 4.72
N VAL A 94 12.27 -1.86 3.85
CA VAL A 94 13.60 -1.89 3.22
C VAL A 94 13.45 -1.46 1.77
N LYS A 95 14.30 -0.56 1.31
CA LYS A 95 14.36 -0.14 -0.09
C LYS A 95 15.80 -0.25 -0.57
N LYS A 96 16.03 -1.05 -1.62
CA LYS A 96 17.36 -1.34 -2.17
C LYS A 96 18.37 -1.79 -1.10
N GLY A 97 17.91 -2.55 -0.11
CA GLY A 97 18.73 -3.04 1.00
C GLY A 97 18.86 -2.11 2.20
N GLU A 98 18.36 -0.87 2.14
CA GLU A 98 18.41 0.08 3.25
C GLU A 98 17.08 0.16 3.99
N VAL A 99 17.12 0.17 5.34
CA VAL A 99 15.93 0.39 6.15
C VAL A 99 15.54 1.86 6.07
N VAL A 100 14.43 2.15 5.39
CA VAL A 100 13.90 3.51 5.19
C VAL A 100 12.74 3.86 6.12
N TYR A 101 12.20 2.86 6.82
CA TYR A 101 11.16 3.04 7.82
C TYR A 101 11.25 1.93 8.87
N GLY A 102 11.00 2.27 10.14
CA GLY A 102 10.99 1.30 11.23
C GLY A 102 12.38 0.84 11.65
N LYS A 103 12.45 -0.30 12.34
CA LYS A 103 13.69 -0.95 12.78
C LYS A 103 13.58 -2.46 12.65
N ILE A 104 14.68 -3.10 12.29
CA ILE A 104 14.84 -4.55 12.28
C ILE A 104 15.77 -4.85 13.45
N SER A 105 15.24 -5.48 14.51
CA SER A 105 16.00 -5.90 15.69
C SER A 105 16.57 -7.29 15.50
#